data_AF-A0A1F2RKB5-F1
#
_entry.id   AF-A0A1F2RKB5-F1
#
_cell.length_a   1.000
_cell.length_b   1.000
_cell.length_c   1.000
_cell.angle_alpha   90.00
_cell.angle_beta   90.00
_cell.angle_gamma   90.00
#
_symmetry.space_group_name_H-M   'P 1'
#
loop_
_entity.id
_entity.type
_entity.pdbx_description
1 polymer ?
#
loop_
_entity_poly.entity_id
_entity_poly.type
_entity_poly.pdbx_seq_one_letter_code
_entity_poly.pdbx_strand_id
1 'polypeptide(L)'
;MTLATATPRDLAGLRNSLAVLPALRALVGGLAAKRWKELEGETDELSDVRSRLAEALVESPPLNTSEGGVIREGYNAELDELRRLSHSGKQTIAQMEARERAGTGIQSLKIKYNQVFGYYIEVSKPNLPLVPGRYERKQTLVSAERFTTPELKEYEQKVLDAEQRMQEIEQSLFLELRAAVGEQASRIRRTAAAVAEVDVLANFARLAAEANYSRPRFSDDGVLEIAAGRHPVLERLGEAQRGERFVPNDLYLNSSSDRILIITGPNMGGKSTYLRQAALIAILAQMGSFVPAERARLPLFDRIFTRIGASDNLARGRSTFMVEMTEAAVILNTAGPGSLIILDEIGRGTATFDGLAIAWAVVEYLHARGGTKVLFATHYHELTELAEHLSSVKNRHVSVKESGGNIVFLRRVEPGAADRSYGIEVARLAGLPAEVIERAREVLSEHEQSEHRLTDQLSPGAEPPQALQFTLFTPVNNAVIERIAGADLDAMKPLEALNLLAELKKRIGES
;
A
#
# COMPACT_ATOMS: atom_id res chain seq x y z
N MET A 1 -14.01 -4.06 -27.15
CA MET A 1 -15.30 -4.73 -26.86
C MET A 1 -16.04 -3.92 -25.80
N THR A 2 -17.31 -3.60 -26.01
CA THR A 2 -18.18 -2.94 -25.01
C THR A 2 -19.15 -3.96 -24.44
N LEU A 3 -19.39 -3.93 -23.13
CA LEU A 3 -20.26 -4.91 -22.46
C LEU A 3 -21.76 -4.65 -22.66
N ALA A 4 -22.13 -3.48 -23.21
CA ALA A 4 -23.52 -3.06 -23.43
C ALA A 4 -24.40 -3.15 -22.16
N THR A 5 -23.81 -2.85 -20.99
CA THR A 5 -24.48 -2.87 -19.68
C THR A 5 -24.66 -1.48 -19.06
N ALA A 6 -24.21 -0.42 -19.74
CA ALA A 6 -24.33 0.95 -19.22
C ALA A 6 -25.79 1.32 -18.99
N THR A 7 -26.06 1.86 -17.79
CA THR A 7 -27.36 2.36 -17.36
C THR A 7 -27.57 3.81 -17.79
N PRO A 8 -28.81 4.34 -17.74
CA PRO A 8 -29.08 5.76 -17.97
C PRO A 8 -28.24 6.69 -17.09
N ARG A 9 -28.02 6.30 -15.82
CA ARG A 9 -27.16 7.07 -14.91
C ARG A 9 -25.70 7.03 -15.30
N ASP A 10 -25.18 5.92 -15.82
CA ASP A 10 -23.80 5.85 -16.29
C ASP A 10 -23.58 6.80 -17.48
N LEU A 11 -24.53 6.85 -18.43
CA LEU A 11 -24.46 7.75 -19.57
C LEU A 11 -24.63 9.23 -19.17
N ALA A 12 -25.46 9.53 -18.17
CA ALA A 12 -25.54 10.88 -17.59
C ALA A 12 -24.25 11.25 -16.83
N GLY A 13 -23.65 10.31 -16.10
CA GLY A 13 -22.34 10.49 -15.47
C GLY A 13 -21.26 10.80 -16.51
N LEU A 14 -21.23 10.05 -17.61
CA LEU A 14 -20.34 10.32 -18.74
C LEU A 14 -20.59 11.73 -19.30
N ARG A 15 -21.83 12.12 -19.59
CA ARG A 15 -22.19 13.47 -20.06
C ARG A 15 -21.58 14.56 -19.17
N ASN A 16 -21.76 14.41 -17.85
CA ASN A 16 -21.28 15.38 -16.87
C ASN A 16 -19.74 15.42 -16.83
N SER A 17 -19.07 14.27 -16.90
CA SER A 17 -17.61 14.20 -16.99
C SER A 17 -17.06 14.81 -18.29
N LEU A 18 -17.75 14.62 -19.42
CA LEU A 18 -17.35 15.24 -20.69
C LEU A 18 -17.53 16.77 -20.67
N ALA A 19 -18.41 17.30 -19.82
CA ALA A 19 -18.65 18.74 -19.73
C ALA A 19 -17.44 19.52 -19.22
N VAL A 20 -16.57 18.90 -18.41
CA VAL A 20 -15.39 19.56 -17.83
C VAL A 20 -14.14 19.45 -18.71
N LEU A 21 -14.13 18.58 -19.73
CA LEU A 21 -12.96 18.33 -20.57
C LEU A 21 -12.44 19.58 -21.30
N PRO A 22 -13.27 20.49 -21.86
CA PRO A 22 -12.76 21.69 -22.52
C PRO A 22 -11.95 22.59 -21.58
N ALA A 23 -12.40 22.75 -20.33
CA ALA A 23 -11.69 23.54 -19.33
C ALA A 23 -10.36 22.86 -18.94
N LEU A 24 -10.37 21.54 -18.74
CA LEU A 24 -9.16 20.78 -18.45
C LEU A 24 -8.14 20.88 -19.61
N ARG A 25 -8.60 20.71 -20.85
CA ARG A 25 -7.77 20.80 -22.05
C ARG A 25 -7.14 22.17 -22.19
N ALA A 26 -7.88 23.24 -21.94
CA ALA A 26 -7.35 24.61 -21.95
C ALA A 26 -6.26 24.82 -20.89
N LEU A 27 -6.44 24.29 -19.67
CA LEU A 27 -5.42 24.35 -18.61
C LEU A 27 -4.15 23.59 -19.00
N VAL A 28 -4.30 22.37 -19.51
CA VAL A 28 -3.17 21.55 -19.99
C VAL A 28 -2.45 22.23 -21.16
N GLY A 29 -3.20 22.87 -22.07
CA GLY A 29 -2.65 23.63 -23.19
C GLY A 29 -1.85 24.87 -22.79
N GLY A 30 -2.06 25.42 -21.59
CA GLY A 30 -1.24 26.48 -21.03
C GLY A 30 0.18 26.06 -20.63
N LEU A 31 0.46 24.74 -20.57
CA LEU A 31 1.73 24.21 -20.11
C LEU A 31 2.71 24.00 -21.27
N ALA A 32 3.99 24.31 -21.03
CA ALA A 32 5.01 24.36 -22.07
C ALA A 32 5.71 23.01 -22.35
N ALA A 33 5.71 22.07 -21.40
CA ALA A 33 6.48 20.83 -21.57
C ALA A 33 5.88 19.93 -22.65
N LYS A 34 6.73 19.22 -23.41
CA LYS A 34 6.33 18.38 -24.53
C LYS A 34 5.21 17.39 -24.18
N ARG A 35 5.32 16.69 -23.04
CA ARG A 35 4.30 15.71 -22.63
C ARG A 35 2.93 16.36 -22.38
N TRP A 36 2.88 17.58 -21.86
CA TRP A 36 1.62 18.31 -21.72
C TRP A 36 0.99 18.67 -23.07
N LYS A 37 1.80 19.00 -24.08
CA LYS A 37 1.33 19.20 -25.45
C LYS A 37 0.81 17.92 -26.11
N GLU A 38 1.45 16.79 -25.85
CA GLU A 38 0.96 15.48 -26.28
C GLU A 38 -0.38 15.16 -25.59
N LEU A 39 -0.48 15.35 -24.27
CA LEU A 39 -1.72 15.14 -23.50
C LEU A 39 -2.85 16.07 -23.92
N GLU A 40 -2.57 17.32 -24.27
CA GLU A 40 -3.54 18.26 -24.85
C GLU A 40 -4.16 17.72 -26.16
N GLY A 41 -3.34 17.07 -27.00
CA GLY A 41 -3.78 16.43 -28.24
C GLY A 41 -4.49 15.09 -28.03
N GLU A 42 -4.11 14.33 -26.99
CA GLU A 42 -4.75 13.07 -26.60
C GLU A 42 -6.09 13.28 -25.88
N THR A 43 -6.31 14.46 -25.28
CA THR A 43 -7.55 14.85 -24.60
C THR A 43 -8.57 15.36 -25.62
N ASP A 44 -9.34 14.44 -26.20
CA ASP A 44 -10.49 14.77 -27.05
C ASP A 44 -11.65 15.31 -26.19
N GLU A 45 -12.21 16.45 -26.55
CA GLU A 45 -13.36 17.05 -25.84
C GLU A 45 -14.64 16.23 -26.00
N LEU A 46 -14.70 15.35 -27.01
CA LEU A 46 -15.84 14.47 -27.28
C LEU A 46 -17.15 15.26 -27.35
N SER A 47 -17.09 16.47 -27.92
CA SER A 47 -18.21 17.42 -27.95
C SER A 47 -19.43 16.83 -28.65
N ASP A 48 -19.22 16.03 -29.69
CA ASP A 48 -20.25 15.28 -30.40
C ASP A 48 -20.99 14.28 -29.50
N VAL A 49 -20.25 13.50 -28.71
CA VAL A 49 -20.83 12.54 -27.74
C VAL A 49 -21.56 13.28 -26.63
N ARG A 50 -20.95 14.35 -26.10
CA ARG A 50 -21.54 15.17 -25.05
C ARG A 50 -22.85 15.79 -25.49
N SER A 51 -22.89 16.42 -26.67
CA SER A 51 -24.10 17.05 -27.20
C SER A 51 -25.20 16.01 -27.42
N ARG A 52 -24.88 14.86 -28.02
CA ARG A 52 -25.85 13.77 -28.21
C ARG A 52 -26.45 13.27 -26.89
N LEU A 53 -25.63 13.10 -25.86
CA LEU A 53 -26.10 12.71 -24.53
C LEU A 53 -26.94 13.82 -23.87
N ALA A 54 -26.57 15.08 -24.04
CA ALA A 54 -27.30 16.22 -23.49
C ALA A 54 -28.66 16.43 -24.18
N GLU A 55 -28.75 16.21 -25.49
CA GLU A 55 -30.00 16.29 -26.24
C GLU A 55 -30.94 15.13 -25.90
N ALA A 56 -30.40 13.92 -25.74
CA ALA A 56 -31.20 12.72 -25.54
C ALA A 56 -31.65 12.49 -24.10
N LEU A 57 -30.81 12.75 -23.10
CA LEU A 57 -31.09 12.39 -21.70
C LEU A 57 -31.66 13.56 -20.88
N VAL A 58 -32.58 13.25 -19.98
CA VAL A 58 -32.97 14.18 -18.91
C VAL A 58 -31.77 14.51 -18.00
N GLU A 59 -31.87 15.58 -17.22
CA GLU A 59 -30.77 15.99 -16.32
C GLU A 59 -30.41 14.93 -15.29
N SER A 60 -31.43 14.27 -14.71
CA SER A 60 -31.27 13.23 -13.68
C SER A 60 -32.10 12.00 -14.05
N PRO A 61 -31.58 11.08 -14.88
CA PRO A 61 -32.34 9.90 -15.29
C PRO A 61 -32.47 8.87 -14.15
N PRO A 62 -33.50 8.01 -14.21
CA PRO A 62 -33.68 6.88 -13.29
C PRO A 62 -32.52 5.88 -13.40
N LEU A 63 -32.45 4.95 -12.44
CA LEU A 63 -31.42 3.90 -12.45
C LEU A 63 -31.61 2.95 -13.64
N ASN A 64 -32.85 2.61 -13.94
CA ASN A 64 -33.23 1.63 -14.95
C ASN A 64 -34.17 2.26 -15.99
N THR A 65 -34.14 1.71 -17.21
CA THR A 65 -35.08 2.11 -18.27
C THR A 65 -36.53 1.70 -17.98
N SER A 66 -36.74 0.71 -17.11
CA SER A 66 -38.07 0.20 -16.76
C SER A 66 -38.93 1.20 -16.00
N GLU A 67 -38.34 2.21 -15.36
CA GLU A 67 -39.04 3.25 -14.61
C GLU A 67 -39.55 4.38 -15.53
N GLY A 68 -39.10 4.43 -16.78
CA GLY A 68 -39.41 5.51 -17.72
C GLY A 68 -38.82 6.87 -17.31
N GLY A 69 -38.96 7.88 -18.16
CA GLY A 69 -38.45 9.23 -17.89
C GLY A 69 -36.93 9.36 -18.03
N VAL A 70 -36.33 8.58 -18.92
CA VAL A 70 -34.91 8.63 -19.29
C VAL A 70 -34.67 9.68 -20.37
N ILE A 71 -35.57 9.77 -21.35
CA ILE A 71 -35.39 10.57 -22.56
C ILE A 71 -35.98 11.97 -22.37
N ARG A 72 -35.23 13.00 -22.79
CA ARG A 72 -35.62 14.40 -22.68
C ARG A 72 -36.83 14.72 -23.56
N GLU A 73 -37.69 15.62 -23.09
CA GLU A 73 -38.77 16.20 -23.90
C GLU A 73 -38.18 16.96 -25.10
N GLY A 74 -38.80 16.81 -26.28
CA GLY A 74 -38.31 17.38 -27.54
C GLY A 74 -37.36 16.49 -28.32
N TYR A 75 -36.91 15.36 -27.76
CA TYR A 75 -36.01 14.42 -28.47
C TYR A 75 -36.77 13.52 -29.46
N ASN A 76 -38.01 13.14 -29.16
CA ASN A 76 -38.83 12.31 -30.02
C ASN A 76 -40.30 12.77 -29.99
N ALA A 77 -40.83 13.15 -31.15
CA ALA A 77 -42.17 13.74 -31.27
C ALA A 77 -43.30 12.78 -30.89
N GLU A 78 -43.18 11.47 -31.20
CA GLU A 78 -44.18 10.45 -30.84
C GLU A 78 -44.21 10.27 -29.31
N LEU A 79 -43.04 10.19 -28.67
CA LEU A 79 -42.92 10.11 -27.22
C LEU A 79 -43.52 11.35 -26.52
N ASP A 80 -43.28 12.55 -27.06
CA ASP A 80 -43.83 13.79 -26.51
C ASP A 80 -45.35 13.90 -26.69
N GLU A 81 -45.90 13.39 -27.80
CA GLU A 81 -47.35 13.29 -28.01
C GLU A 81 -48.00 12.33 -27.01
N LEU A 82 -47.41 11.14 -26.82
CA LEU A 82 -47.90 10.16 -25.84
C LEU A 82 -47.80 10.68 -24.40
N ARG A 83 -46.73 11.41 -24.05
CA ARG A 83 -46.60 12.07 -22.74
C ARG A 83 -47.69 13.12 -22.53
N ARG A 84 -48.02 13.91 -23.55
CA ARG A 84 -49.14 14.88 -23.49
C ARG A 84 -50.49 14.18 -23.31
N LEU A 85 -50.73 13.07 -24.00
CA LEU A 85 -51.93 12.26 -23.82
C LEU A 85 -52.05 11.73 -22.37
N SER A 86 -50.97 11.17 -21.82
CA SER A 86 -50.94 10.69 -20.42
C SER A 86 -51.15 11.84 -19.40
N HIS A 87 -50.48 12.97 -19.58
CA HIS A 87 -50.63 14.15 -18.70
C HIS A 87 -52.02 14.79 -18.76
N SER A 88 -52.62 14.89 -19.95
CA SER A 88 -54.01 15.33 -20.13
C SER A 88 -55.00 14.42 -19.40
N GLY A 89 -54.59 13.18 -19.13
CA GLY A 89 -55.43 12.20 -18.48
C GLY A 89 -55.85 12.52 -17.06
N LYS A 90 -54.99 13.17 -16.28
CA LYS A 90 -55.36 13.64 -14.95
C LYS A 90 -56.48 14.68 -14.99
N GLN A 91 -56.49 15.54 -16.01
CA GLN A 91 -57.56 16.52 -16.23
C GLN A 91 -58.84 15.82 -16.67
N THR A 92 -58.76 14.85 -17.58
CA THR A 92 -59.89 14.04 -18.03
C THR A 92 -60.54 13.27 -16.88
N ILE A 93 -59.74 12.62 -16.02
CA ILE A 93 -60.22 11.93 -14.81
C ILE A 93 -60.89 12.91 -13.83
N ALA A 94 -60.33 14.09 -13.63
CA ALA A 94 -60.94 15.11 -12.77
C ALA A 94 -62.29 15.60 -13.33
N GLN A 95 -62.40 15.76 -14.65
CA GLN A 95 -63.66 16.13 -15.31
C GLN A 95 -64.70 15.00 -15.21
N MET A 96 -64.29 13.74 -15.40
CA MET A 96 -65.14 12.56 -15.20
C MET A 96 -65.62 12.45 -13.74
N GLU A 97 -64.73 12.67 -12.76
CA GLU A 97 -65.09 12.69 -11.34
C GLU A 97 -66.12 13.78 -11.02
N ALA A 98 -65.92 15.00 -11.55
CA ALA A 98 -66.86 16.10 -11.36
C ALA A 98 -68.23 15.81 -11.99
N ARG A 99 -68.25 15.24 -13.20
CA ARG A 99 -69.47 14.84 -13.90
C ARG A 99 -70.24 13.76 -13.14
N GLU A 100 -69.54 12.73 -12.66
CA GLU A 100 -70.16 11.65 -11.89
C GLU A 100 -70.65 12.11 -10.51
N ARG A 101 -69.93 13.01 -9.83
CA ARG A 101 -70.41 13.65 -8.59
C ARG A 101 -71.70 14.43 -8.80
N ALA A 102 -71.75 15.27 -9.85
CA ALA A 102 -72.92 16.07 -10.17
C ALA A 102 -74.13 15.21 -10.58
N GLY A 103 -73.89 14.15 -11.37
CA GLY A 103 -74.95 13.27 -11.87
C GLY A 103 -75.53 12.30 -10.83
N THR A 104 -74.76 11.92 -9.80
CA THR A 104 -75.20 10.98 -8.75
C THR A 104 -75.59 11.66 -7.43
N GLY A 105 -75.17 12.91 -7.22
CA GLY A 105 -75.31 13.62 -5.95
C GLY A 105 -74.35 13.15 -4.85
N ILE A 106 -73.44 12.22 -5.15
CA ILE A 106 -72.51 11.61 -4.18
C ILE A 106 -71.25 12.48 -4.07
N GLN A 107 -71.23 13.44 -3.14
CA GLN A 107 -70.06 14.32 -2.98
C GLN A 107 -68.77 13.59 -2.55
N SER A 108 -68.90 12.43 -1.90
CA SER A 108 -67.75 11.63 -1.45
C SER A 108 -67.11 10.77 -2.55
N LEU A 109 -67.68 10.74 -3.76
CA LEU A 109 -67.20 9.92 -4.87
C LEU A 109 -65.80 10.35 -5.28
N LYS A 110 -64.86 9.42 -5.41
CA LYS A 110 -63.50 9.70 -5.89
C LYS A 110 -63.08 8.68 -6.93
N ILE A 111 -62.44 9.13 -8.01
CA ILE A 111 -61.78 8.24 -8.96
C ILE A 111 -60.34 8.05 -8.48
N LYS A 112 -59.93 6.80 -8.25
CA LYS A 112 -58.60 6.44 -7.77
C LYS A 112 -57.99 5.37 -8.67
N TYR A 113 -56.67 5.27 -8.64
CA TYR A 113 -55.90 4.23 -9.34
C TYR A 113 -55.28 3.25 -8.34
N ASN A 114 -55.19 1.98 -8.72
CA ASN A 114 -54.44 0.94 -8.01
C ASN A 114 -53.78 0.03 -9.04
N GLN A 115 -52.53 -0.38 -8.80
CA GLN A 115 -51.77 -1.29 -9.67
C GLN A 115 -52.47 -2.62 -9.97
N VAL A 116 -53.33 -3.12 -9.06
CA VAL A 116 -54.00 -4.44 -9.24
C VAL A 116 -55.32 -4.34 -10.01
N PHE A 117 -56.07 -3.23 -9.86
CA PHE A 117 -57.44 -3.11 -10.36
C PHE A 117 -57.65 -1.91 -11.29
N GLY A 118 -56.59 -1.16 -11.59
CA GLY A 118 -56.61 0.01 -12.44
C GLY A 118 -57.36 1.19 -11.86
N TYR A 119 -58.02 1.95 -12.73
CA TYR A 119 -58.90 3.04 -12.32
C TYR A 119 -60.23 2.49 -11.78
N TYR A 120 -60.71 3.07 -10.69
CA TYR A 120 -61.99 2.74 -10.08
C TYR A 120 -62.64 3.96 -9.42
N ILE A 121 -63.96 3.90 -9.32
CA ILE A 121 -64.79 4.86 -8.62
C ILE A 121 -65.04 4.32 -7.21
N GLU A 122 -64.59 5.04 -6.19
CA GLU A 122 -64.80 4.69 -4.78
C GLU A 122 -66.03 5.43 -4.23
N VAL A 123 -66.99 4.65 -3.73
CA VAL A 123 -68.24 5.16 -3.13
C VAL A 123 -68.34 4.64 -1.68
N SER A 124 -68.66 5.53 -0.74
CA SER A 124 -68.83 5.16 0.67
C SER A 124 -70.12 4.36 0.89
N LYS A 125 -70.13 3.45 1.87
CA LYS A 125 -71.29 2.58 2.18
C LYS A 125 -72.65 3.32 2.30
N PRO A 126 -72.75 4.50 2.95
CA PRO A 126 -74.02 5.22 3.06
C PRO A 126 -74.60 5.67 1.71
N ASN A 127 -73.76 5.81 0.68
CA ASN A 127 -74.13 6.31 -0.63
C ASN A 127 -74.36 5.20 -1.67
N LEU A 128 -74.29 3.92 -1.27
CA LEU A 128 -74.53 2.77 -2.16
C LEU A 128 -75.93 2.76 -2.81
N PRO A 129 -77.03 3.17 -2.13
CA PRO A 129 -78.34 3.23 -2.77
C PRO A 129 -78.43 4.25 -3.93
N LEU A 130 -77.51 5.22 -3.98
CA LEU A 130 -77.43 6.26 -5.00
C LEU A 130 -76.58 5.84 -6.21
N VAL A 131 -75.98 4.65 -6.18
CA VAL A 131 -75.12 4.15 -7.27
C VAL A 131 -75.98 3.76 -8.48
N PRO A 132 -75.75 4.34 -9.67
CA PRO A 132 -76.52 4.00 -10.86
C PRO A 132 -76.24 2.58 -11.38
N GLY A 133 -77.22 1.94 -12.03
CA GLY A 133 -77.07 0.59 -12.58
C GLY A 133 -76.01 0.43 -13.68
N ARG A 134 -75.45 1.52 -14.22
CA ARG A 134 -74.32 1.50 -15.18
C ARG A 134 -72.96 1.21 -14.53
N TYR A 135 -72.90 1.15 -13.20
CA TYR A 135 -71.67 0.91 -12.45
C TYR A 135 -71.48 -0.59 -12.25
N GLU A 136 -70.36 -1.11 -12.71
CA GLU A 136 -69.98 -2.50 -12.48
C GLU A 136 -69.11 -2.60 -11.22
N ARG A 137 -69.50 -3.44 -10.27
CA ARG A 137 -68.76 -3.59 -8.99
C ARG A 137 -67.46 -4.36 -9.21
N LYS A 138 -66.31 -3.76 -8.86
CA LYS A 138 -64.97 -4.38 -8.92
C LYS A 138 -64.55 -5.01 -7.58
N GLN A 139 -64.78 -4.33 -6.44
CA GLN A 139 -64.29 -4.79 -5.14
C GLN A 139 -65.10 -4.19 -3.97
N THR A 140 -65.34 -4.97 -2.91
CA THR A 140 -65.97 -4.50 -1.66
C THR A 140 -64.92 -4.33 -0.57
N LEU A 141 -64.89 -3.15 0.09
CA LEU A 141 -64.03 -2.84 1.23
C LEU A 141 -64.85 -2.68 2.52
N VAL A 142 -64.15 -2.62 3.66
CA VAL A 142 -64.77 -2.47 4.98
C VAL A 142 -65.60 -1.18 5.09
N SER A 143 -65.17 -0.09 4.45
CA SER A 143 -65.81 1.25 4.53
C SER A 143 -66.37 1.79 3.21
N ALA A 144 -66.10 1.14 2.07
CA ALA A 144 -66.47 1.62 0.73
C ALA A 144 -66.65 0.47 -0.27
N GLU A 145 -67.27 0.73 -1.41
CA GLU A 145 -67.26 -0.17 -2.58
C GLU A 145 -66.60 0.52 -3.78
N ARG A 146 -65.90 -0.28 -4.59
CA ARG A 146 -65.20 0.16 -5.80
C ARG A 146 -65.96 -0.30 -7.02
N PHE A 147 -66.24 0.63 -7.92
CA PHE A 147 -66.96 0.42 -9.17
C PHE A 147 -66.13 0.83 -10.38
N THR A 148 -66.54 0.38 -11.56
CA THR A 148 -66.01 0.82 -12.85
C THR A 148 -67.17 1.13 -13.79
N THR A 149 -66.94 1.98 -14.78
CA THR A 149 -67.89 2.26 -15.87
C THR A 149 -67.27 1.84 -17.21
N PRO A 150 -68.08 1.61 -18.27
CA PRO A 150 -67.56 1.37 -19.61
C PRO A 150 -66.63 2.49 -20.10
N GLU A 151 -67.01 3.76 -19.88
CA GLU A 151 -66.18 4.94 -20.22
C GLU A 151 -64.84 4.93 -19.48
N LEU A 152 -64.84 4.59 -18.18
CA LEU A 152 -63.60 4.52 -17.38
C LEU A 152 -62.71 3.36 -17.83
N LYS A 153 -63.28 2.22 -18.24
CA LYS A 153 -62.52 1.09 -18.80
C LYS A 153 -61.89 1.42 -20.15
N GLU A 154 -62.63 2.03 -21.06
CA GLU A 154 -62.09 2.47 -22.36
C GLU A 154 -60.96 3.48 -22.18
N TYR A 155 -61.13 4.39 -21.21
CA TYR A 155 -60.11 5.36 -20.87
C TYR A 155 -58.86 4.71 -20.24
N GLU A 156 -59.05 3.78 -19.29
CA GLU A 156 -57.98 2.98 -18.69
C GLU A 156 -57.17 2.24 -19.76
N GLN A 157 -57.83 1.56 -20.70
CA GLN A 157 -57.16 0.86 -21.80
C GLN A 157 -56.31 1.80 -22.65
N LYS A 158 -56.85 2.96 -23.04
CA LYS A 158 -56.10 3.97 -23.82
C LYS A 158 -54.87 4.48 -23.08
N VAL A 159 -54.96 4.68 -21.76
CA VAL A 159 -53.81 5.12 -20.96
C VAL A 159 -52.76 4.02 -20.85
N LEU A 160 -53.17 2.78 -20.59
CA LEU A 160 -52.25 1.64 -20.52
C LEU A 160 -51.53 1.39 -21.85
N ASP A 161 -52.25 1.44 -22.97
CA ASP A 161 -51.67 1.28 -24.31
C ASP A 161 -50.64 2.40 -24.59
N ALA A 162 -50.96 3.65 -24.20
CA ALA A 162 -50.03 4.77 -24.32
C ALA A 162 -48.80 4.61 -23.41
N GLU A 163 -48.97 4.18 -22.16
CA GLU A 163 -47.86 3.93 -21.23
C GLU A 163 -46.92 2.82 -21.71
N GLN A 164 -47.48 1.71 -22.20
CA GLN A 164 -46.69 0.64 -22.79
C GLN A 164 -45.92 1.14 -24.02
N ARG A 165 -46.59 1.87 -24.91
CA ARG A 165 -45.96 2.41 -26.11
C ARG A 165 -44.85 3.41 -25.79
N MET A 166 -45.05 4.27 -24.78
CA MET A 166 -44.00 5.18 -24.29
C MET A 166 -42.78 4.40 -23.80
N GLN A 167 -42.99 3.34 -23.02
CA GLN A 167 -41.91 2.52 -22.48
C GLN A 167 -41.11 1.82 -23.59
N GLU A 168 -41.79 1.27 -24.59
CA GLU A 168 -41.16 0.63 -25.76
C GLU A 168 -40.29 1.62 -26.55
N ILE A 169 -40.83 2.80 -26.86
CA ILE A 169 -40.10 3.85 -27.59
C ILE A 169 -38.90 4.32 -26.78
N GLU A 170 -39.09 4.62 -25.49
CA GLU A 170 -38.04 5.13 -24.61
C GLU A 170 -36.90 4.10 -24.45
N GLN A 171 -37.24 2.82 -24.33
CA GLN A 171 -36.25 1.74 -24.29
C GLN A 171 -35.48 1.62 -25.61
N SER A 172 -36.15 1.71 -26.77
CA SER A 172 -35.50 1.69 -28.08
C SER A 172 -34.51 2.86 -28.23
N LEU A 173 -34.97 4.09 -27.97
CA LEU A 173 -34.16 5.31 -28.06
C LEU A 173 -32.94 5.25 -27.14
N PHE A 174 -33.09 4.72 -25.92
CA PHE A 174 -31.97 4.54 -25.01
C PHE A 174 -30.96 3.51 -25.52
N LEU A 175 -31.42 2.37 -26.05
CA LEU A 175 -30.55 1.33 -26.60
C LEU A 175 -29.76 1.84 -27.82
N GLU A 176 -30.41 2.60 -28.70
CA GLU A 176 -29.78 3.26 -29.83
C GLU A 176 -28.72 4.28 -29.37
N LEU A 177 -29.05 5.13 -28.40
CA LEU A 177 -28.11 6.08 -27.81
C LEU A 177 -26.90 5.36 -27.22
N ARG A 178 -27.13 4.29 -26.46
CA ARG A 178 -26.06 3.49 -25.84
C ARG A 178 -25.16 2.84 -26.88
N ALA A 179 -25.73 2.30 -27.96
CA ALA A 179 -24.98 1.72 -29.06
C ALA A 179 -24.09 2.78 -29.72
N ALA A 180 -24.64 3.94 -30.05
CA ALA A 180 -23.91 5.04 -30.66
C ALA A 180 -22.77 5.59 -29.79
N VAL A 181 -22.98 5.71 -28.47
CA VAL A 181 -21.91 6.07 -27.53
C VAL A 181 -20.85 4.95 -27.48
N GLY A 182 -21.28 3.69 -27.56
CA GLY A 182 -20.43 2.51 -27.60
C GLY A 182 -19.47 2.48 -28.80
N GLU A 183 -19.89 2.98 -29.96
CA GLU A 183 -19.03 3.14 -31.15
C GLU A 183 -17.86 4.09 -30.88
N GLN A 184 -18.06 5.10 -30.02
CA GLN A 184 -17.04 6.08 -29.62
C GLN A 184 -16.17 5.61 -28.45
N ALA A 185 -16.34 4.38 -27.96
CA ALA A 185 -15.66 3.88 -26.76
C ALA A 185 -14.13 3.92 -26.86
N SER A 186 -13.55 3.84 -28.06
CA SER A 186 -12.10 3.98 -28.26
C SER A 186 -11.61 5.40 -27.95
N ARG A 187 -12.32 6.43 -28.43
CA ARG A 187 -12.02 7.84 -28.14
C ARG A 187 -12.22 8.16 -26.66
N ILE A 188 -13.30 7.64 -26.07
CA ILE A 188 -13.59 7.79 -24.63
C ILE A 188 -12.46 7.20 -23.78
N ARG A 189 -12.03 5.96 -24.06
CA ARG A 189 -10.94 5.32 -23.28
C ARG A 189 -9.60 6.05 -23.40
N ARG A 190 -9.27 6.53 -24.60
CA ARG A 190 -8.04 7.29 -24.84
C ARG A 190 -8.04 8.59 -24.05
N THR A 191 -9.15 9.33 -24.11
CA THR A 191 -9.34 10.56 -23.34
C THR A 191 -9.28 10.29 -21.84
N ALA A 192 -9.95 9.22 -21.37
CA ALA A 192 -9.91 8.85 -19.95
C ALA A 192 -8.49 8.51 -19.47
N ALA A 193 -7.68 7.84 -20.30
CA ALA A 193 -6.28 7.56 -19.98
C ALA A 193 -5.44 8.85 -19.91
N ALA A 194 -5.64 9.78 -20.86
CA ALA A 194 -4.97 11.09 -20.83
C ALA A 194 -5.36 11.89 -19.57
N VAL A 195 -6.64 11.94 -19.22
CA VAL A 195 -7.13 12.58 -17.99
C VAL A 195 -6.52 11.94 -16.74
N ALA A 196 -6.43 10.62 -16.69
CA ALA A 196 -5.81 9.90 -15.58
C ALA A 196 -4.31 10.24 -15.44
N GLU A 197 -3.59 10.36 -16.55
CA GLU A 197 -2.19 10.78 -16.52
C GLU A 197 -2.04 12.24 -16.05
N VAL A 198 -2.91 13.15 -16.53
CA VAL A 198 -2.94 14.53 -16.06
C VAL A 198 -3.18 14.59 -14.55
N ASP A 199 -4.11 13.80 -14.01
CA ASP A 199 -4.41 13.71 -12.58
C ASP A 199 -3.18 13.26 -11.77
N VAL A 200 -2.52 12.17 -12.18
CA VAL A 200 -1.31 11.67 -11.52
C VAL A 200 -0.17 12.69 -11.54
N LEU A 201 0.10 13.30 -12.70
CA LEU A 201 1.19 14.27 -12.86
C LEU A 201 0.92 15.55 -12.07
N ALA A 202 -0.32 16.05 -12.08
CA ALA A 202 -0.72 17.20 -11.28
C ALA A 202 -0.60 16.90 -9.78
N ASN A 203 -0.96 15.69 -9.35
CA ASN A 203 -0.80 15.27 -7.97
C ASN A 203 0.68 15.16 -7.55
N PHE A 204 1.56 14.64 -8.41
CA PHE A 204 3.01 14.65 -8.17
C PHE A 204 3.56 16.07 -8.04
N ALA A 205 3.16 16.99 -8.92
CA ALA A 205 3.58 18.38 -8.86
C ALA A 205 3.12 19.07 -7.56
N ARG A 206 1.86 18.88 -7.17
CA ARG A 206 1.31 19.40 -5.90
C ARG A 206 2.07 18.84 -4.71
N LEU A 207 2.24 17.51 -4.64
CA LEU A 207 2.95 16.86 -3.55
C LEU A 207 4.38 17.39 -3.43
N ALA A 208 5.06 17.58 -4.56
CA ALA A 208 6.43 18.07 -4.59
C ALA A 208 6.53 19.51 -4.07
N ALA A 209 5.60 20.37 -4.45
CA ALA A 209 5.54 21.75 -3.99
C ALA A 209 5.23 21.84 -2.49
N GLU A 210 4.28 21.05 -2.00
CA GLU A 210 3.86 21.07 -0.59
C GLU A 210 4.90 20.47 0.37
N ALA A 211 5.59 19.40 -0.03
CA ALA A 211 6.58 18.71 0.82
C ALA A 211 8.05 19.04 0.52
N ASN A 212 8.30 20.02 -0.34
CA ASN A 212 9.64 20.39 -0.77
C ASN A 212 10.41 19.17 -1.31
N TYR A 213 9.82 18.43 -2.25
CA TYR A 213 10.52 17.35 -2.94
C TYR A 213 11.35 17.91 -4.09
N SER A 214 12.50 17.29 -4.36
CA SER A 214 13.40 17.69 -5.43
C SER A 214 13.28 16.76 -6.63
N ARG A 215 13.57 17.29 -7.83
CA ARG A 215 13.61 16.48 -9.05
C ARG A 215 14.86 15.60 -9.01
N PRO A 216 14.74 14.26 -9.06
CA PRO A 216 15.89 13.37 -9.09
C PRO A 216 16.62 13.47 -10.44
N ARG A 217 17.90 13.07 -10.46
CA ARG A 217 18.69 12.87 -11.67
C ARG A 217 19.10 11.41 -11.79
N PHE A 218 19.03 10.84 -12.98
CA PHE A 218 19.56 9.50 -13.21
C PHE A 218 21.05 9.54 -13.52
N SER A 219 21.79 8.55 -13.00
CA SER A 219 23.24 8.43 -13.14
C SER A 219 23.60 7.28 -14.08
N ASP A 220 24.42 7.55 -15.10
CA ASP A 220 24.92 6.51 -16.01
C ASP A 220 26.17 5.81 -15.47
N ASP A 221 26.87 6.42 -14.51
CA ASP A 221 28.08 5.90 -13.84
C ASP A 221 27.78 4.99 -12.63
N GLY A 222 26.49 4.74 -12.36
CA GLY A 222 26.06 3.90 -11.26
C GLY A 222 26.17 4.55 -9.89
N VAL A 223 26.18 5.89 -9.78
CA VAL A 223 26.23 6.58 -8.48
C VAL A 223 24.84 6.74 -7.86
N LEU A 224 24.67 6.23 -6.63
CA LEU A 224 23.53 6.56 -5.77
C LEU A 224 23.97 7.59 -4.73
N GLU A 225 23.44 8.79 -4.83
CA GLU A 225 23.68 9.94 -3.96
C GLU A 225 22.34 10.55 -3.57
N ILE A 226 22.05 10.60 -2.28
CA ILE A 226 20.87 11.26 -1.72
C ILE A 226 21.37 12.22 -0.66
N ALA A 227 21.14 13.52 -0.85
CA ALA A 227 21.44 14.55 0.12
C ALA A 227 20.17 14.93 0.90
N ALA A 228 20.27 14.91 2.22
CA ALA A 228 19.18 15.23 3.14
C ALA A 228 17.87 14.47 2.81
N GLY A 229 17.98 13.17 2.55
CA GLY A 229 16.84 12.31 2.25
C GLY A 229 15.92 12.15 3.46
N ARG A 230 14.61 12.01 3.22
CA ARG A 230 13.56 11.82 4.22
C ARG A 230 12.66 10.65 3.84
N HIS A 231 12.07 9.99 4.82
CA HIS A 231 11.14 8.89 4.56
C HIS A 231 9.74 9.46 4.23
N PRO A 232 9.20 9.23 3.01
CA PRO A 232 8.04 9.98 2.50
C PRO A 232 6.75 9.80 3.33
N VAL A 233 6.60 8.65 4.00
CA VAL A 233 5.45 8.39 4.90
C VAL A 233 5.69 8.91 6.33
N LEU A 234 6.85 8.60 6.92
CA LEU A 234 7.12 8.92 8.31
C LEU A 234 7.33 10.42 8.54
N GLU A 235 7.81 11.18 7.56
CA GLU A 235 7.92 12.64 7.69
C GLU A 235 6.53 13.27 7.90
N ARG A 236 5.53 12.83 7.14
CA ARG A 236 4.15 13.32 7.25
C ARG A 236 3.47 12.86 8.53
N LEU A 237 3.68 11.61 8.94
CA LEU A 237 3.12 11.08 10.19
C LEU A 237 3.69 11.79 11.42
N GLY A 238 5.02 12.03 11.45
CA GLY A 238 5.67 12.73 12.55
C GLY A 238 5.18 14.17 12.70
N GLU A 239 5.06 14.88 11.58
CA GLU A 239 4.52 16.25 11.54
C GLU A 239 3.06 16.28 12.00
N ALA A 240 2.21 15.39 11.48
CA ALA A 240 0.77 15.39 11.77
C ALA A 240 0.41 14.95 13.20
N GLN A 241 1.14 14.00 13.77
CA GLN A 241 0.78 13.39 15.06
C GLN A 241 1.52 13.98 16.26
N ARG A 242 2.77 14.43 16.08
CA ARG A 242 3.66 14.80 17.19
C ARG A 242 4.30 16.18 17.03
N GLY A 243 4.11 16.85 15.90
CA GLY A 243 4.84 18.08 15.57
C GLY A 243 6.37 17.87 15.51
N GLU A 244 6.82 16.61 15.41
CA GLU A 244 8.24 16.27 15.36
C GLU A 244 8.74 16.39 13.92
N ARG A 245 9.82 17.15 13.72
CA ARG A 245 10.51 17.20 12.43
C ARG A 245 11.27 15.90 12.19
N PHE A 246 11.14 15.35 10.99
CA PHE A 246 11.94 14.21 10.54
C PHE A 246 13.41 14.62 10.38
N VAL A 247 14.34 13.78 10.83
CA VAL A 247 15.79 14.03 10.70
C VAL A 247 16.26 13.52 9.34
N PRO A 248 16.69 14.41 8.42
CA PRO A 248 17.14 14.00 7.11
C PRO A 248 18.53 13.34 7.17
N ASN A 249 18.80 12.43 6.23
CA ASN A 249 20.05 11.67 6.18
C ASN A 249 20.62 11.58 4.77
N ASP A 250 21.95 11.61 4.69
CA ASP A 250 22.68 11.44 3.43
C ASP A 250 22.91 9.97 3.13
N LEU A 251 22.95 9.61 1.85
CA LEU A 251 23.35 8.28 1.37
C LEU A 251 24.26 8.43 0.17
N TYR A 252 25.37 7.69 0.17
CA TYR A 252 26.30 7.63 -0.95
C TYR A 252 26.74 6.18 -1.20
N LEU A 253 26.59 5.72 -2.43
CA LEU A 253 27.13 4.48 -2.97
C LEU A 253 27.59 4.72 -4.41
N ASN A 254 28.72 4.13 -4.80
CA ASN A 254 29.23 4.15 -6.16
C ASN A 254 29.38 2.71 -6.70
N SER A 255 30.01 2.55 -7.86
CA SER A 255 30.19 1.24 -8.51
C SER A 255 31.54 0.58 -8.17
N SER A 256 32.40 1.25 -7.41
CA SER A 256 33.78 0.83 -7.11
C SER A 256 34.02 0.66 -5.61
N SER A 257 34.34 1.74 -4.90
CA SER A 257 34.83 1.74 -3.51
C SER A 257 33.75 1.78 -2.43
N ASP A 258 32.52 2.13 -2.77
CA ASP A 258 31.43 2.36 -1.81
C ASP A 258 30.20 1.63 -2.33
N ARG A 259 30.21 0.30 -2.34
CA ARG A 259 29.10 -0.52 -2.84
C ARG A 259 28.23 -1.09 -1.73
N ILE A 260 28.84 -1.37 -0.59
CA ILE A 260 28.19 -2.03 0.56
C ILE A 260 28.35 -1.13 1.78
N LEU A 261 27.23 -0.71 2.38
CA LEU A 261 27.23 -0.04 3.67
C LEU A 261 26.80 -1.01 4.76
N ILE A 262 27.69 -1.22 5.73
CA ILE A 262 27.35 -1.88 7.00
C ILE A 262 26.90 -0.80 7.97
N ILE A 263 25.66 -0.90 8.44
CA ILE A 263 24.99 0.11 9.25
C ILE A 263 24.74 -0.47 10.63
N THR A 264 25.47 0.07 11.61
CA THR A 264 25.38 -0.35 13.02
C THR A 264 24.67 0.70 13.87
N GLY A 265 24.36 0.34 15.11
CA GLY A 265 23.74 1.21 16.10
C GLY A 265 22.48 0.60 16.73
N PRO A 266 21.87 1.30 17.69
CA PRO A 266 20.76 0.77 18.48
C PRO A 266 19.49 0.50 17.65
N ASN A 267 18.65 -0.46 18.06
CA ASN A 267 17.43 -0.85 17.33
C ASN A 267 16.44 0.30 17.14
N MET A 268 16.32 1.18 18.13
CA MET A 268 15.45 2.38 18.06
C MET A 268 16.13 3.59 17.40
N GLY A 269 17.35 3.43 16.87
CA GLY A 269 18.11 4.50 16.23
C GLY A 269 17.59 4.91 14.85
N GLY A 270 16.80 4.05 14.19
CA GLY A 270 16.24 4.34 12.86
C GLY A 270 16.97 3.69 11.69
N LYS A 271 17.77 2.64 11.92
CA LYS A 271 18.45 1.85 10.87
C LYS A 271 17.48 1.40 9.78
N SER A 272 16.41 0.66 10.15
CA SER A 272 15.39 0.17 9.22
C SER A 272 14.62 1.30 8.51
N THR A 273 14.53 2.48 9.12
CA THR A 273 13.92 3.66 8.49
C THR A 273 14.83 4.22 7.40
N TYR A 274 16.12 4.35 7.68
CA TYR A 274 17.12 4.79 6.70
C TYR A 274 17.20 3.85 5.48
N LEU A 275 17.18 2.53 5.74
CA LEU A 275 17.11 1.51 4.70
C LEU A 275 15.87 1.66 3.80
N ARG A 276 14.67 1.66 4.40
CA ARG A 276 13.40 1.76 3.66
C ARG A 276 13.28 3.06 2.89
N GLN A 277 13.77 4.16 3.47
CA GLN A 277 13.80 5.46 2.81
C GLN A 277 14.57 5.40 1.48
N ALA A 278 15.74 4.75 1.44
CA ALA A 278 16.52 4.63 0.21
C ALA A 278 15.75 3.91 -0.91
N ALA A 279 15.10 2.78 -0.59
CA ALA A 279 14.24 2.07 -1.53
C ALA A 279 13.05 2.91 -2.01
N LEU A 280 12.36 3.59 -1.10
CA LEU A 280 11.20 4.42 -1.45
C LEU A 280 11.58 5.59 -2.35
N ILE A 281 12.74 6.23 -2.10
CA ILE A 281 13.27 7.29 -2.97
C ILE A 281 13.58 6.74 -4.36
N ALA A 282 14.20 5.56 -4.45
CA ALA A 282 14.47 4.90 -5.74
C ALA A 282 13.17 4.60 -6.52
N ILE A 283 12.16 4.07 -5.84
CA ILE A 283 10.84 3.78 -6.43
C ILE A 283 10.17 5.07 -6.92
N LEU A 284 10.09 6.11 -6.08
CA LEU A 284 9.47 7.39 -6.46
C LEU A 284 10.16 8.02 -7.67
N ALA A 285 11.49 8.00 -7.71
CA ALA A 285 12.25 8.52 -8.83
C ALA A 285 11.94 7.75 -10.13
N GLN A 286 11.96 6.41 -10.10
CA GLN A 286 11.68 5.58 -11.28
C GLN A 286 10.21 5.59 -11.71
N MET A 287 9.29 5.93 -10.81
CA MET A 287 7.89 6.24 -11.14
C MET A 287 7.72 7.58 -11.87
N GLY A 288 8.77 8.43 -11.92
CA GLY A 288 8.72 9.76 -12.51
C GLY A 288 8.29 10.87 -11.55
N SER A 289 8.19 10.58 -10.24
CA SER A 289 7.89 11.58 -9.22
C SER A 289 9.15 12.35 -8.79
N PHE A 290 8.93 13.51 -8.16
CA PHE A 290 9.94 14.15 -7.33
C PHE A 290 10.13 13.32 -6.05
N VAL A 291 11.27 13.50 -5.37
CA VAL A 291 11.67 12.69 -4.22
C VAL A 291 11.90 13.51 -2.95
N PRO A 292 11.67 12.92 -1.76
CA PRO A 292 11.85 13.56 -0.45
C PRO A 292 13.33 13.76 -0.09
N ALA A 293 14.04 14.59 -0.82
CA ALA A 293 15.46 14.88 -0.59
C ALA A 293 15.77 16.33 -1.03
N GLU A 294 16.84 16.93 -0.52
CA GLU A 294 17.35 18.19 -1.06
C GLU A 294 17.88 17.98 -2.49
N ARG A 295 18.66 16.91 -2.68
CA ARG A 295 19.19 16.48 -3.97
C ARG A 295 19.22 14.96 -4.03
N ALA A 296 18.89 14.39 -5.18
CA ALA A 296 19.02 12.96 -5.42
C ALA A 296 19.58 12.69 -6.82
N ARG A 297 20.60 11.83 -6.88
CA ARG A 297 21.17 11.25 -8.08
C ARG A 297 21.22 9.74 -7.88
N LEU A 298 20.67 8.95 -8.80
CA LEU A 298 20.59 7.50 -8.62
C LEU A 298 20.69 6.76 -9.95
N PRO A 299 21.20 5.52 -9.97
CA PRO A 299 21.12 4.71 -11.16
C PRO A 299 19.70 4.21 -11.39
N LEU A 300 19.46 3.68 -12.59
CA LEU A 300 18.28 2.86 -12.83
C LEU A 300 18.49 1.49 -12.20
N PHE A 301 17.65 1.19 -11.21
CA PHE A 301 17.60 -0.12 -10.59
C PHE A 301 16.65 -1.04 -11.35
N ASP A 302 17.12 -2.24 -11.68
CA ASP A 302 16.31 -3.28 -12.32
C ASP A 302 15.44 -4.01 -11.29
N ARG A 303 15.96 -4.17 -10.08
CA ARG A 303 15.35 -4.90 -8.97
C ARG A 303 15.75 -4.26 -7.64
N ILE A 304 14.79 -4.20 -6.73
CA ILE A 304 15.02 -3.85 -5.33
C ILE A 304 14.69 -5.09 -4.50
N PHE A 305 15.71 -5.62 -3.83
CA PHE A 305 15.58 -6.76 -2.93
C PHE A 305 15.52 -6.26 -1.50
N THR A 306 14.58 -6.79 -0.72
CA THR A 306 14.45 -6.46 0.69
C THR A 306 14.36 -7.73 1.51
N ARG A 307 15.25 -7.87 2.48
CA ARG A 307 15.06 -8.73 3.63
C ARG A 307 14.92 -7.82 4.85
N ILE A 308 13.70 -7.40 5.12
CA ILE A 308 13.35 -6.63 6.32
C ILE A 308 12.45 -7.54 7.15
N GLY A 309 12.85 -7.81 8.40
CA GLY A 309 12.13 -8.74 9.27
C GLY A 309 10.62 -8.50 9.24
N ALA A 310 9.86 -9.49 8.76
CA ALA A 310 8.41 -9.48 8.85
C ALA A 310 8.01 -9.75 10.30
N SER A 311 7.07 -8.99 10.84
CA SER A 311 6.30 -9.41 12.01
C SER A 311 5.74 -10.82 11.76
N ASP A 312 6.06 -11.72 12.68
CA ASP A 312 6.01 -13.18 12.54
C ASP A 312 4.83 -13.71 11.72
N ASN A 313 5.15 -14.32 10.57
CA ASN A 313 4.20 -15.16 9.84
C ASN A 313 4.34 -16.61 10.31
N LEU A 314 4.03 -16.84 11.59
CA LEU A 314 3.92 -18.17 12.22
C LEU A 314 2.86 -19.08 11.56
N ALA A 315 2.01 -18.52 10.69
CA ALA A 315 0.88 -19.21 10.05
C ALA A 315 1.25 -20.31 9.05
N ARG A 316 2.54 -20.52 8.69
CA ARG A 316 2.96 -21.49 7.66
C ARG A 316 3.79 -22.68 8.15
N GLY A 317 3.97 -22.86 9.47
CA GLY A 317 4.66 -24.04 10.02
C GLY A 317 6.13 -24.20 9.59
N ARG A 318 6.77 -23.14 9.08
CA ARG A 318 8.22 -23.10 8.76
C ARG A 318 8.94 -22.29 9.83
N SER A 319 10.13 -22.75 10.24
CA SER A 319 11.00 -21.98 11.14
C SER A 319 11.27 -20.59 10.56
N THR A 320 11.20 -19.55 11.40
CA THR A 320 11.48 -18.15 11.02
C THR A 320 12.85 -18.01 10.37
N PHE A 321 13.84 -18.76 10.86
CA PHE A 321 15.18 -18.83 10.29
C PHE A 321 15.21 -19.48 8.90
N MET A 322 14.43 -20.54 8.66
CA MET A 322 14.38 -21.17 7.34
C MET A 322 13.77 -20.24 6.28
N VAL A 323 12.75 -19.46 6.66
CA VAL A 323 12.16 -18.44 5.80
C VAL A 323 13.19 -17.36 5.47
N GLU A 324 13.90 -16.88 6.48
CA GLU A 324 14.98 -15.92 6.34
C GLU A 324 16.09 -16.41 5.39
N MET A 325 16.56 -17.65 5.55
CA MET A 325 17.57 -18.25 4.67
C MET A 325 17.07 -18.45 3.25
N THR A 326 15.79 -18.80 3.07
CA THR A 326 15.19 -18.93 1.74
C THR A 326 15.11 -17.57 1.05
N GLU A 327 14.71 -16.52 1.76
CA GLU A 327 14.69 -15.15 1.24
C GLU A 327 16.08 -14.67 0.87
N ALA A 328 17.08 -14.86 1.75
CA ALA A 328 18.47 -14.54 1.46
C ALA A 328 18.98 -15.30 0.22
N ALA A 329 18.68 -16.59 0.11
CA ALA A 329 19.05 -17.39 -1.06
C ALA A 329 18.43 -16.86 -2.37
N VAL A 330 17.16 -16.42 -2.35
CA VAL A 330 16.53 -15.80 -3.54
C VAL A 330 17.26 -14.53 -3.94
N ILE A 331 17.61 -13.68 -2.98
CA ILE A 331 18.36 -12.44 -3.22
C ILE A 331 19.71 -12.77 -3.85
N LEU A 332 20.50 -13.63 -3.21
CA LEU A 332 21.85 -13.97 -3.67
C LEU A 332 21.86 -14.64 -5.05
N ASN A 333 20.89 -15.50 -5.35
CA ASN A 333 20.83 -16.17 -6.64
C ASN A 333 20.33 -15.27 -7.78
N THR A 334 19.56 -14.23 -7.48
CA THR A 334 18.83 -13.44 -8.48
C THR A 334 19.38 -12.01 -8.68
N ALA A 335 20.10 -11.46 -7.70
CA ALA A 335 20.59 -10.09 -7.76
C ALA A 335 21.63 -9.89 -8.87
N GLY A 336 21.49 -8.79 -9.63
CA GLY A 336 22.41 -8.41 -10.70
C GLY A 336 23.13 -7.08 -10.39
N PRO A 337 24.06 -6.65 -11.25
CA PRO A 337 24.75 -5.36 -11.11
C PRO A 337 23.81 -4.13 -11.05
N GLY A 338 22.60 -4.23 -11.58
CA GLY A 338 21.58 -3.18 -11.52
C GLY A 338 20.73 -3.19 -10.25
N SER A 339 21.03 -4.05 -9.28
CA SER A 339 20.13 -4.29 -8.15
C SER A 339 20.51 -3.48 -6.89
N LEU A 340 19.48 -2.99 -6.20
CA LEU A 340 19.58 -2.45 -4.83
C LEU A 340 19.17 -3.55 -3.85
N ILE A 341 20.03 -3.88 -2.90
CA ILE A 341 19.81 -4.90 -1.89
C ILE A 341 19.74 -4.24 -0.52
N ILE A 342 18.67 -4.53 0.21
CA ILE A 342 18.45 -4.06 1.57
C ILE A 342 18.35 -5.27 2.47
N LEU A 343 19.29 -5.39 3.40
CA LEU A 343 19.36 -6.46 4.39
C LEU A 343 19.20 -5.83 5.77
N ASP A 344 18.24 -6.30 6.55
CA ASP A 344 17.99 -5.85 7.91
C ASP A 344 18.06 -7.06 8.85
N GLU A 345 19.15 -7.11 9.62
CA GLU A 345 19.35 -8.06 10.73
C GLU A 345 19.32 -9.54 10.32
N ILE A 346 19.98 -9.88 9.20
CA ILE A 346 20.17 -11.28 8.79
C ILE A 346 20.99 -12.06 9.83
N GLY A 347 20.59 -13.29 10.10
CA GLY A 347 21.26 -14.25 10.98
C GLY A 347 20.69 -14.31 12.39
N ARG A 348 19.68 -13.51 12.73
CA ARG A 348 19.17 -13.41 14.11
C ARG A 348 18.41 -14.66 14.59
N GLY A 349 17.81 -15.44 13.69
CA GLY A 349 16.95 -16.58 14.05
C GLY A 349 17.68 -17.85 14.51
N THR A 350 19.01 -17.83 14.68
CA THR A 350 19.84 -18.99 15.02
C THR A 350 20.87 -18.67 16.11
N ALA A 351 21.73 -19.62 16.46
CA ALA A 351 22.87 -19.39 17.35
C ALA A 351 23.71 -18.20 16.86
N THR A 352 24.12 -17.32 17.78
CA THR A 352 24.77 -16.05 17.46
C THR A 352 25.94 -16.21 16.49
N PHE A 353 26.78 -17.22 16.72
CA PHE A 353 27.95 -17.51 15.87
C PHE A 353 27.58 -18.00 14.47
N ASP A 354 26.57 -18.88 14.35
CA ASP A 354 26.08 -19.33 13.03
C ASP A 354 25.48 -18.15 12.25
N GLY A 355 24.72 -17.29 12.94
CA GLY A 355 24.12 -16.10 12.37
C GLY A 355 25.17 -15.10 11.87
N LEU A 356 26.18 -14.83 12.68
CA LEU A 356 27.32 -13.98 12.33
C LEU A 356 28.08 -14.56 11.13
N ALA A 357 28.44 -15.84 11.15
CA ALA A 357 29.20 -16.49 10.08
C ALA A 357 28.45 -16.45 8.74
N ILE A 358 27.12 -16.67 8.77
CA ILE A 358 26.29 -16.55 7.56
C ILE A 358 26.25 -15.10 7.07
N ALA A 359 26.01 -14.14 7.96
CA ALA A 359 25.97 -12.72 7.58
C ALA A 359 27.31 -12.24 7.00
N TRP A 360 28.43 -12.70 7.57
CA TRP A 360 29.78 -12.45 7.08
C TRP A 360 29.96 -13.00 5.66
N ALA A 361 29.67 -14.28 5.45
CA ALA A 361 29.78 -14.93 4.14
C ALA A 361 28.86 -14.28 3.09
N VAL A 362 27.68 -13.80 3.48
CA VAL A 362 26.77 -13.05 2.61
C VAL A 362 27.41 -11.75 2.11
N VAL A 363 28.06 -10.99 3.00
CA VAL A 363 28.75 -9.74 2.62
C VAL A 363 29.94 -10.03 1.70
N GLU A 364 30.76 -11.02 2.03
CA GLU A 364 31.88 -11.44 1.19
C GLU A 364 31.42 -11.88 -0.21
N TYR A 365 30.35 -12.68 -0.29
CA TYR A 365 29.78 -13.12 -1.55
C TYR A 365 29.29 -11.94 -2.40
N LEU A 366 28.55 -11.00 -1.80
CA LEU A 366 28.06 -9.81 -2.50
C LEU A 366 29.21 -8.88 -2.93
N HIS A 367 30.24 -8.75 -2.09
CA HIS A 367 31.45 -8.00 -2.42
C HIS A 367 32.18 -8.60 -3.62
N ALA A 368 32.42 -9.92 -3.60
CA ALA A 368 33.13 -10.64 -4.64
C ALA A 368 32.38 -10.65 -5.98
N ARG A 369 31.05 -10.79 -5.95
CA ARG A 369 30.20 -10.74 -7.15
C ARG A 369 30.22 -9.35 -7.81
N GLY A 370 30.26 -8.29 -7.01
CA GLY A 370 30.35 -6.91 -7.47
C GLY A 370 29.08 -6.40 -8.18
N GLY A 371 29.11 -5.10 -8.51
CA GLY A 371 28.04 -4.41 -9.24
C GLY A 371 26.82 -4.02 -8.40
N THR A 372 26.40 -4.86 -7.46
CA THR A 372 25.24 -4.59 -6.59
C THR A 372 25.49 -3.43 -5.63
N LYS A 373 24.40 -2.74 -5.26
CA LYS A 373 24.39 -1.75 -4.18
C LYS A 373 23.72 -2.36 -2.98
N VAL A 374 24.39 -2.37 -1.84
CA VAL A 374 23.93 -3.09 -0.64
C VAL A 374 23.89 -2.14 0.54
N LEU A 375 22.75 -2.13 1.22
CA LEU A 375 22.60 -1.51 2.53
C LEU A 375 22.29 -2.62 3.52
N PHE A 376 23.17 -2.84 4.49
CA PHE A 376 23.02 -3.89 5.48
C PHE A 376 22.99 -3.29 6.88
N ALA A 377 21.81 -3.22 7.49
CA ALA A 377 21.69 -2.95 8.91
C ALA A 377 21.91 -4.22 9.74
N THR A 378 22.79 -4.14 10.72
CA THR A 378 23.14 -5.29 11.55
C THR A 378 23.26 -4.90 13.03
N HIS A 379 23.17 -5.91 13.88
CA HIS A 379 23.48 -5.84 15.31
C HIS A 379 24.84 -6.48 15.63
N TYR A 380 25.42 -7.22 14.68
CA TYR A 380 26.77 -7.77 14.79
C TYR A 380 27.80 -6.66 14.56
N HIS A 381 28.52 -6.29 15.61
CA HIS A 381 29.59 -5.30 15.54
C HIS A 381 30.82 -5.83 14.81
N GLU A 382 31.04 -7.13 14.87
CA GLU A 382 32.12 -7.88 14.23
C GLU A 382 32.12 -7.68 12.70
N LEU A 383 30.94 -7.54 12.09
CA LEU A 383 30.84 -7.25 10.65
C LEU A 383 31.44 -5.89 10.25
N THR A 384 31.74 -5.00 11.20
CA THR A 384 32.39 -3.73 10.89
C THR A 384 33.86 -3.90 10.48
N GLU A 385 34.52 -4.98 10.90
CA GLU A 385 35.90 -5.30 10.52
C GLU A 385 36.03 -5.62 9.03
N LEU A 386 34.94 -6.09 8.40
CA LEU A 386 34.91 -6.32 6.95
C LEU A 386 35.26 -5.07 6.14
N ALA A 387 35.03 -3.86 6.66
CA ALA A 387 35.40 -2.63 5.98
C ALA A 387 36.93 -2.42 5.90
N GLU A 388 37.71 -3.09 6.75
CA GLU A 388 39.18 -3.05 6.74
C GLU A 388 39.76 -3.99 5.68
N HIS A 389 39.10 -5.13 5.46
CA HIS A 389 39.56 -6.17 4.52
C HIS A 389 38.95 -6.05 3.13
N LEU A 390 37.73 -5.54 3.02
CA LEU A 390 36.97 -5.48 1.77
C LEU A 390 36.85 -4.04 1.26
N SER A 391 37.61 -3.73 0.21
CA SER A 391 37.76 -2.37 -0.34
C SER A 391 36.44 -1.65 -0.64
N SER A 392 35.39 -2.38 -1.05
CA SER A 392 34.08 -1.79 -1.41
C SER A 392 33.06 -1.72 -0.27
N VAL A 393 33.46 -2.09 0.96
CA VAL A 393 32.63 -2.09 2.16
C VAL A 393 32.96 -0.86 3.00
N LYS A 394 31.94 -0.16 3.51
CA LYS A 394 32.10 1.00 4.39
C LYS A 394 31.19 0.92 5.59
N ASN A 395 31.70 1.36 6.73
CA ASN A 395 30.93 1.45 7.96
C ASN A 395 30.18 2.79 8.05
N ARG A 396 28.94 2.67 8.53
CA ARG A 396 28.08 3.75 8.97
C ARG A 396 27.46 3.35 10.30
N HIS A 397 27.14 4.33 11.12
CA HIS A 397 26.40 4.10 12.35
C HIS A 397 25.34 5.17 12.57
N VAL A 398 24.33 4.82 13.35
CA VAL A 398 23.37 5.82 13.83
C VAL A 398 23.93 6.49 15.08
N SER A 399 24.06 7.82 15.03
CA SER A 399 24.54 8.66 16.11
C SER A 399 23.59 8.67 17.32
N VAL A 400 24.20 8.65 18.50
CA VAL A 400 23.55 8.64 19.80
C VAL A 400 24.21 9.72 20.66
N LYS A 401 23.41 10.52 21.38
CA LYS A 401 23.92 11.52 22.31
C LYS A 401 23.52 11.17 23.74
N GLU A 402 24.51 11.09 24.62
CA GLU A 402 24.30 11.00 26.06
C GLU A 402 24.20 12.40 26.66
N SER A 403 23.15 12.66 27.44
CA SER A 403 22.97 13.94 28.12
C SER A 403 22.28 13.72 29.47
N GLY A 404 22.97 14.09 30.55
CA GLY A 404 22.40 14.06 31.92
C GLY A 404 21.94 12.66 32.36
N GLY A 405 22.64 11.61 31.93
CA GLY A 405 22.27 10.23 32.23
C GLY A 405 21.15 9.65 31.35
N ASN A 406 20.62 10.41 30.39
CA ASN A 406 19.66 9.92 29.40
C ASN A 406 20.31 9.75 28.02
N ILE A 407 19.83 8.78 27.26
CA ILE A 407 20.20 8.59 25.85
C ILE A 407 19.17 9.27 24.94
N VAL A 408 19.65 10.10 24.02
CA VAL A 408 18.86 10.71 22.96
C VAL A 408 19.34 10.17 21.61
N PHE A 409 18.44 9.48 20.90
CA PHE A 409 18.70 9.02 19.54
C PHE A 409 18.60 10.21 18.58
N LEU A 410 19.73 10.63 18.00
CA LEU A 410 19.76 11.74 17.06
C LEU A 410 19.17 11.36 15.69
N ARG A 411 19.03 10.05 15.41
CA ARG A 411 18.51 9.50 14.15
C ARG A 411 19.30 9.95 12.91
N ARG A 412 20.56 10.39 13.11
CA ARG A 412 21.49 10.79 12.05
C ARG A 412 22.51 9.68 11.81
N VAL A 413 22.69 9.29 10.55
CA VAL A 413 23.64 8.27 10.10
C VAL A 413 24.96 8.96 9.76
N GLU A 414 26.04 8.51 10.39
CA GLU A 414 27.38 9.10 10.28
C GLU A 414 28.42 8.05 9.83
N PRO A 415 29.54 8.48 9.19
CA PRO A 415 30.67 7.62 8.88
C PRO A 415 31.28 6.92 10.11
N GLY A 416 31.78 5.71 9.92
CA GLY A 416 32.47 4.94 10.97
C GLY A 416 31.60 3.85 11.59
N ALA A 417 32.24 2.97 12.36
CA ALA A 417 31.56 1.98 13.19
C ALA A 417 31.03 2.65 14.47
N ALA A 418 30.00 2.07 15.09
CA ALA A 418 29.56 2.50 16.41
C ALA A 418 30.60 2.08 17.47
N ASP A 419 30.98 3.00 18.34
CA ASP A 419 31.99 2.74 19.38
C ASP A 419 31.54 1.69 20.43
N ARG A 420 30.22 1.57 20.66
CA ARG A 420 29.62 0.72 21.71
C ARG A 420 28.20 0.25 21.37
N SER A 421 27.79 -0.86 21.98
CA SER A 421 26.40 -1.29 22.06
C SER A 421 25.67 -0.57 23.20
N TYR A 422 24.49 0.00 22.91
CA TYR A 422 23.70 0.76 23.90
C TYR A 422 22.55 -0.05 24.52
N GLY A 423 22.59 -1.38 24.41
CA GLY A 423 21.48 -2.26 24.82
C GLY A 423 21.14 -2.15 26.30
N ILE A 424 22.17 -2.09 27.16
CA ILE A 424 22.02 -1.97 28.61
C ILE A 424 21.43 -0.59 28.98
N GLU A 425 21.84 0.45 28.29
CA GLU A 425 21.34 1.80 28.54
C GLU A 425 19.90 1.98 28.06
N VAL A 426 19.48 1.31 26.98
CA VAL A 426 18.07 1.23 26.59
C VAL A 426 17.25 0.49 27.65
N ALA A 427 17.77 -0.60 28.20
CA ALA A 427 17.13 -1.32 29.29
C ALA A 427 16.96 -0.45 30.55
N ARG A 428 17.98 0.36 30.88
CA ARG A 428 17.89 1.36 31.95
C ARG A 428 16.79 2.40 31.68
N LEU A 429 16.69 2.92 30.45
CA LEU A 429 15.62 3.85 30.06
C LEU A 429 14.22 3.20 30.10
N ALA A 430 14.13 1.90 29.86
CA ALA A 430 12.89 1.13 30.00
C ALA A 430 12.49 0.91 31.48
N GLY A 431 13.33 1.32 32.44
CA GLY A 431 13.05 1.24 33.86
C GLY A 431 13.45 -0.08 34.51
N LEU A 432 14.40 -0.83 33.94
CA LEU A 432 14.91 -2.03 34.59
C LEU A 432 15.62 -1.69 35.92
N PRO A 433 15.53 -2.56 36.95
CA PRO A 433 16.17 -2.34 38.24
C PRO A 433 17.68 -2.13 38.13
N ALA A 434 18.25 -1.23 38.93
CA ALA A 434 19.67 -0.89 38.91
C ALA A 434 20.57 -2.13 39.09
N GLU A 435 20.20 -3.05 39.99
CA GLU A 435 20.94 -4.29 40.24
C GLU A 435 21.03 -5.18 38.99
N VAL A 436 19.98 -5.22 38.16
CA VAL A 436 19.97 -5.95 36.88
C VAL A 436 20.88 -5.27 35.86
N ILE A 437 20.87 -3.94 35.82
CA ILE A 437 21.73 -3.15 34.94
C ILE A 437 23.21 -3.33 35.29
N GLU A 438 23.58 -3.26 36.57
CA GLU A 438 24.96 -3.48 37.00
C GLU A 438 25.42 -4.90 36.69
N ARG A 439 24.59 -5.92 36.98
CA ARG A 439 24.94 -7.30 36.64
C ARG A 439 25.09 -7.51 35.13
N ALA A 440 24.23 -6.88 34.32
CA ALA A 440 24.34 -6.97 32.86
C ALA A 440 25.66 -6.36 32.35
N ARG A 441 26.15 -5.27 32.96
CA ARG A 441 27.45 -4.68 32.60
C ARG A 441 28.63 -5.58 32.93
N GLU A 442 28.61 -6.20 34.10
CA GLU A 442 29.64 -7.18 34.49
C GLU A 442 29.74 -8.31 33.47
N VAL A 443 28.60 -8.91 33.11
CA VAL A 443 28.55 -10.00 32.12
C VAL A 443 29.00 -9.55 30.73
N LEU A 444 28.61 -8.34 30.30
CA LEU A 444 29.05 -7.80 29.01
C LEU A 444 30.58 -7.63 28.97
N SER A 445 31.18 -7.11 30.04
CA SER A 445 32.62 -6.91 30.12
C SER A 445 33.41 -8.22 30.04
N GLU A 446 32.86 -9.34 30.53
CA GLU A 446 33.46 -10.67 30.41
C GLU A 446 33.37 -11.19 28.97
N HIS A 447 32.24 -10.96 28.29
CA HIS A 447 32.00 -11.39 26.92
C HIS A 447 32.82 -10.62 25.87
N GLU A 448 32.96 -9.30 26.00
CA GLU A 448 33.74 -8.47 25.06
C GLU A 448 35.21 -8.92 24.97
N GLN A 449 35.79 -9.41 26.07
CA GLN A 449 37.15 -9.96 26.09
C GLN A 449 37.28 -11.28 25.31
N SER A 450 36.19 -12.03 25.18
CA SER A 450 36.15 -13.30 24.46
C SER A 450 35.88 -13.13 22.96
N GLU A 451 35.07 -12.14 22.58
CA GLU A 451 34.71 -11.87 21.18
C GLU A 451 35.87 -11.33 20.37
N HIS A 452 36.72 -10.47 20.95
CA HIS A 452 37.94 -9.96 20.28
C HIS A 452 38.88 -11.08 19.78
N ARG A 453 38.89 -12.26 20.43
CA ARG A 453 39.72 -13.40 19.99
C ARG A 453 39.14 -14.15 18.80
N LEU A 454 37.85 -13.95 18.52
CA LEU A 454 37.08 -14.72 17.54
C LEU A 454 37.07 -14.00 16.19
N THR A 455 36.99 -12.67 16.19
CA THR A 455 37.19 -11.84 15.00
C THR A 455 38.57 -12.02 14.38
N ASP A 456 39.62 -12.16 15.20
CA ASP A 456 40.97 -12.53 14.75
C ASP A 456 40.99 -13.87 13.96
N GLN A 457 40.09 -14.81 14.28
CA GLN A 457 40.04 -16.12 13.63
C GLN A 457 39.23 -16.14 12.33
N LEU A 458 38.27 -15.23 12.17
CA LEU A 458 37.41 -15.13 10.98
C LEU A 458 37.98 -14.18 9.90
N SER A 459 39.05 -13.46 10.22
CA SER A 459 39.67 -12.48 9.33
C SER A 459 40.27 -13.10 8.06
N PRO A 460 40.09 -12.49 6.86
CA PRO A 460 40.62 -13.00 5.60
C PRO A 460 42.16 -13.00 5.60
N GLY A 461 42.78 -14.18 5.58
CA GLY A 461 44.24 -14.36 5.64
C GLY A 461 44.73 -15.14 6.87
N ALA A 462 43.83 -15.53 7.78
CA ALA A 462 44.13 -16.55 8.78
C ALA A 462 44.56 -17.86 8.09
N GLU A 463 45.66 -18.48 8.54
CA GLU A 463 46.08 -19.79 8.05
C GLU A 463 44.91 -20.77 8.16
N PRO A 464 44.69 -21.65 7.15
CA PRO A 464 43.64 -22.65 7.24
C PRO A 464 43.89 -23.46 8.53
N PRO A 465 42.88 -23.66 9.40
CA PRO A 465 43.11 -24.40 10.61
C PRO A 465 43.56 -25.80 10.19
N GLN A 466 44.82 -26.12 10.46
CA GLN A 466 45.24 -27.51 10.62
C GLN A 466 44.20 -28.14 11.54
N ALA A 467 43.67 -29.29 11.16
CA ALA A 467 42.67 -30.02 11.93
C ALA A 467 43.15 -30.23 13.38
N LEU A 468 42.84 -29.27 14.24
CA LEU A 468 43.11 -29.24 15.66
C LEU A 468 41.80 -28.88 16.32
N GLN A 469 41.16 -29.94 16.82
CA GLN A 469 40.07 -29.96 17.79
C GLN A 469 39.74 -28.61 18.45
N PHE A 470 38.46 -28.25 18.38
CA PHE A 470 37.71 -27.45 19.35
C PHE A 470 38.49 -27.09 20.62
N THR A 471 39.13 -25.93 20.64
CA THR A 471 39.83 -25.37 21.82
C THR A 471 38.99 -24.31 22.53
N LEU A 472 37.67 -24.53 22.63
CA LEU A 472 36.79 -23.79 23.56
C LEU A 472 36.69 -24.46 24.95
N PHE A 473 37.43 -25.55 25.15
CA PHE A 473 37.73 -26.10 26.47
C PHE A 473 39.23 -26.33 26.54
N THR A 474 40.01 -25.28 26.79
CA THR A 474 41.24 -25.47 27.57
C THR A 474 40.81 -25.38 29.02
N PRO A 475 40.70 -26.51 29.76
CA PRO A 475 40.77 -26.41 31.20
C PRO A 475 42.11 -25.76 31.51
N VAL A 476 42.09 -24.69 32.31
CA VAL A 476 43.26 -24.30 33.10
C VAL A 476 43.73 -25.62 33.74
N ASN A 477 44.87 -26.17 33.27
CA ASN A 477 45.49 -27.45 33.66
C ASN A 477 45.44 -28.68 32.69
N ASN A 478 45.51 -28.52 31.36
CA ASN A 478 45.80 -29.67 30.47
C ASN A 478 47.04 -30.48 30.87
N ALA A 479 48.09 -29.82 31.38
CA ALA A 479 49.30 -30.49 31.87
C ALA A 479 49.07 -31.38 33.12
N VAL A 480 48.06 -31.07 33.96
CA VAL A 480 47.68 -31.90 35.12
C VAL A 480 46.88 -33.12 34.64
N ILE A 481 46.00 -32.93 33.66
CA ILE A 481 45.17 -34.00 33.08
C ILE A 481 46.04 -35.02 32.35
N GLU A 482 46.99 -34.59 31.53
CA GLU A 482 47.95 -35.50 30.88
C GLU A 482 48.80 -36.25 31.90
N ARG A 483 49.21 -35.57 32.98
CA ARG A 483 50.04 -36.20 34.02
C ARG A 483 49.29 -37.24 34.84
N ILE A 484 48.00 -37.03 35.08
CA ILE A 484 47.10 -38.03 35.70
C ILE A 484 46.84 -39.18 34.72
N ALA A 485 46.56 -38.90 33.45
CA ALA A 485 46.27 -39.92 32.44
C ALA A 485 47.48 -40.82 32.14
N GLY A 486 48.70 -40.30 32.25
CA GLY A 486 49.95 -41.04 32.10
C GLY A 486 50.46 -41.72 33.39
N ALA A 487 49.74 -41.62 34.50
CA ALA A 487 50.12 -42.26 35.76
C ALA A 487 49.56 -43.68 35.83
N ASP A 488 50.44 -44.68 35.93
CA ASP A 488 50.06 -46.07 36.16
C ASP A 488 49.80 -46.31 37.65
N LEU A 489 48.52 -46.22 38.05
CA LEU A 489 48.09 -46.32 39.44
C LEU A 489 48.23 -47.73 40.01
N ASP A 490 48.27 -48.76 39.17
CA ASP A 490 48.36 -50.16 39.60
C ASP A 490 49.82 -50.56 39.91
N ALA A 491 50.80 -49.85 39.36
CA ALA A 491 52.23 -50.08 39.56
C ALA A 491 52.90 -49.12 40.57
N MET A 492 52.22 -48.05 40.98
CA MET A 492 52.79 -47.04 41.90
C MET A 492 52.80 -47.49 43.36
N LYS A 493 53.88 -47.17 44.07
CA LYS A 493 53.90 -47.34 45.54
C LYS A 493 53.06 -46.24 46.21
N PRO A 494 52.40 -46.51 47.36
CA PRO A 494 51.53 -45.54 48.02
C PRO A 494 52.18 -44.17 48.29
N LEU A 495 53.48 -44.14 48.58
CA LEU A 495 54.23 -42.91 48.82
C LEU A 495 54.42 -42.07 47.53
N GLU A 496 54.58 -42.71 46.39
CA GLU A 496 54.76 -42.07 45.09
C GLU A 496 53.43 -41.46 44.60
N ALA A 497 52.32 -42.15 44.85
CA ALA A 497 50.97 -41.62 44.57
C ALA A 497 50.67 -40.36 45.41
N LEU A 498 51.04 -40.36 46.70
CA LEU A 498 50.89 -39.18 47.58
C LEU A 498 51.75 -38.00 47.11
N ASN A 499 52.99 -38.25 46.66
CA ASN A 499 53.86 -37.20 46.13
C ASN A 499 53.34 -36.63 44.81
N LEU A 500 52.82 -37.48 43.92
CA LEU A 500 52.20 -37.05 42.67
C LEU A 500 50.98 -36.16 42.95
N LEU A 501 50.10 -36.55 43.89
CA LEU A 501 48.95 -35.74 44.28
C LEU A 501 49.34 -34.40 44.90
N ALA A 502 50.42 -34.36 45.71
CA ALA A 502 50.93 -33.12 46.27
C ALA A 502 51.49 -32.18 45.19
N GLU A 503 52.19 -32.73 44.18
CA GLU A 503 52.69 -31.97 43.04
C GLU A 503 51.55 -31.38 42.19
N LEU A 504 50.55 -32.19 41.86
CA LEU A 504 49.39 -31.76 41.08
C LEU A 504 48.60 -30.67 41.81
N LYS A 505 48.42 -30.82 43.14
CA LYS A 505 47.76 -29.80 43.97
C LYS A 505 48.51 -28.47 43.99
N LYS A 506 49.85 -28.51 44.01
CA LYS A 506 50.67 -27.29 43.98
C LYS A 506 50.53 -26.56 42.65
N ARG A 507 50.54 -27.29 41.52
CA ARG A 507 50.38 -26.70 40.18
C ARG A 507 49.01 -26.06 39.96
N ILE A 508 47.95 -26.63 40.54
CA ILE A 508 46.60 -26.04 40.51
C ILE A 508 46.54 -24.74 41.33
N GLY A 509 47.34 -24.59 42.38
CA GLY A 509 47.34 -23.39 43.25
C GLY A 509 48.22 -22.24 42.77
N GLU A 510 49.06 -22.44 41.73
CA GLU A 510 49.96 -21.44 41.16
C GLU A 510 49.43 -20.85 39.82
N SER A 511 48.25 -21.26 39.35
CA SER A 511 47.62 -20.81 38.08
C SER A 511 46.47 -19.85 38.30
#